data_AF-A0A7S1XYH8-F1
#
_entry.id   AF-A0A7S1XYH8-F1
#
_cell.length_a   1.000
_cell.length_b   1.000
_cell.length_c   1.000
_cell.angle_alpha   90.00
_cell.angle_beta   90.00
_cell.angle_gamma   90.00
#
_symmetry.space_group_name_H-M   'P 1'
#
loop_
_entity.id
_entity.type
_entity.pdbx_description
1 polymer ?
#
loop_
_entity_poly.entity_id
_entity_poly.type
_entity_poly.pdbx_seq_one_letter_code
_entity_poly.pdbx_strand_id
1 'polypeptide(L)'
;PKPSYPGVFTVFNEENEEALLRRFFDHCRELRPQIYVTYNGDFFDWPFVEARAQVYGMDVKSELGVSVTRQGEYLGQCAVHLDAFAWVNRDSYLPQGSRGLKQVTRYKLGYDPVEVDPEEMVPLAQGDAPEQMAHYSVSDAVPTYYLYTKYVHNFIFSLATVIPLGPEDVLRKGSGTLCESLLMDEAYKGGILAPNKQKDPNLAFHRGHVLESETYIGGHVECLETGIYRSDIPTHFKLEPKAFDGLIANLDRDLKFTLEVEAKTKVEDVVNYEEQAAEIRRQLEVLRDNPVRQEEPIILHMDVAAMYPNIILTNRLQPDAIVTREDCAACDFNA
;
A
#
# COMPACT_ATOMS: atom_id res chain seq x y z
N PRO A 1 21.00 14.05 6.91
CA PRO A 1 20.08 13.91 8.08
C PRO A 1 20.39 12.69 8.97
N LYS A 2 20.75 11.52 8.41
CA LYS A 2 21.26 10.36 9.14
C LYS A 2 22.49 9.77 8.42
N PRO A 3 23.34 8.97 9.09
CA PRO A 3 24.47 8.29 8.43
C PRO A 3 24.05 7.40 7.25
N SER A 4 22.84 6.82 7.30
CA SER A 4 22.26 6.02 6.21
C SER A 4 21.71 6.84 5.05
N TYR A 5 21.70 8.18 5.16
CA TYR A 5 21.21 9.12 4.16
C TYR A 5 22.26 10.20 3.89
N PRO A 6 23.44 9.83 3.33
CA PRO A 6 24.42 10.83 2.93
C PRO A 6 23.84 11.74 1.85
N GLY A 7 24.09 13.04 1.96
CA GLY A 7 23.69 14.04 0.99
C GLY A 7 24.83 15.02 0.80
N VAL A 8 25.70 14.73 -0.18
CA VAL A 8 26.82 15.60 -0.54
C VAL A 8 26.38 16.40 -1.76
N PHE A 9 26.37 17.73 -1.62
CA PHE A 9 25.87 18.63 -2.64
C PHE A 9 27.00 19.51 -3.17
N THR A 10 27.13 19.55 -4.50
CA THR A 10 27.93 20.54 -5.21
C THR A 10 26.98 21.58 -5.77
N VAL A 11 27.24 22.86 -5.47
CA VAL A 11 26.37 23.96 -5.86
C VAL A 11 26.86 24.58 -7.16
N PHE A 12 25.94 24.81 -8.10
CA PHE A 12 26.16 25.59 -9.30
C PHE A 12 25.36 26.88 -9.20
N ASN A 13 26.05 28.01 -9.03
CA ASN A 13 25.41 29.32 -9.00
C ASN A 13 25.40 29.87 -10.43
N GLU A 14 24.22 29.92 -11.04
CA GLU A 14 24.02 30.46 -12.38
C GLU A 14 23.51 31.91 -12.31
N GLU A 15 23.85 32.73 -13.30
CA GLU A 15 23.62 34.19 -13.25
C GLU A 15 22.15 34.59 -13.31
N ASN A 16 21.29 33.76 -13.92
CA ASN A 16 19.87 34.02 -14.12
C ASN A 16 19.08 32.71 -14.34
N GLU A 17 17.77 32.83 -14.43
CA GLU A 17 16.86 31.69 -14.63
C GLU A 17 17.09 30.95 -15.96
N GLU A 18 17.43 31.66 -17.04
CA GLU A 18 17.74 31.02 -18.33
C GLU A 18 18.97 30.12 -18.20
N ALA A 19 20.04 30.62 -17.58
CA ALA A 19 21.27 29.87 -17.34
C ALA A 19 21.03 28.68 -16.40
N LEU A 20 20.19 28.84 -15.38
CA LEU A 20 19.75 27.75 -14.48
C LEU A 20 19.05 26.62 -15.25
N LEU A 21 18.07 26.95 -16.09
CA LEU A 21 17.33 25.95 -16.88
C LEU A 21 18.23 25.26 -17.90
N ARG A 22 19.09 26.01 -18.59
CA ARG A 22 20.10 25.45 -19.51
C ARG A 22 21.04 24.50 -18.78
N ARG A 23 21.56 24.90 -17.61
CA ARG A 23 22.40 24.04 -16.77
C ARG A 23 21.68 22.76 -16.37
N PHE A 24 20.42 22.85 -15.94
CA PHE A 24 19.62 21.68 -15.58
C PHE A 24 19.50 20.71 -16.76
N PHE A 25 19.13 21.21 -17.94
CA PHE A 25 19.01 20.38 -19.15
C PHE A 25 20.34 19.79 -19.60
N ASP A 26 21.42 20.58 -19.62
CA ASP A 26 22.76 20.12 -19.96
C ASP A 26 23.22 19.01 -19.01
N HIS A 27 22.97 19.17 -17.70
CA HIS A 27 23.36 18.17 -16.70
C HIS A 27 22.57 16.87 -16.85
N CYS A 28 21.27 16.95 -17.12
CA CYS A 28 20.47 15.77 -17.45
C CYS A 28 20.95 15.08 -18.73
N ARG A 29 21.31 15.84 -19.78
CA ARG A 29 21.86 15.29 -21.03
C ARG A 29 23.23 14.64 -20.82
N GLU A 30 24.07 15.18 -19.95
CA GLU A 30 25.37 14.61 -19.59
C GLU A 30 25.21 13.27 -18.85
N LEU A 31 24.37 13.25 -17.81
CA LEU A 31 24.16 12.06 -16.98
C LEU A 31 23.33 10.97 -17.66
N ARG A 32 22.46 11.36 -18.60
CA ARG A 32 21.52 10.46 -19.30
C ARG A 32 20.75 9.57 -18.31
N PRO A 33 19.97 10.14 -17.37
CA PRO A 33 19.25 9.34 -16.39
C PRO A 33 18.18 8.48 -17.08
N GLN A 34 18.05 7.23 -16.64
CA GLN A 34 16.97 6.33 -17.08
C GLN A 34 15.70 6.54 -16.25
N ILE A 35 15.83 7.21 -15.10
CA ILE A 35 14.75 7.39 -14.13
C ILE A 35 14.80 8.82 -13.62
N TYR A 36 13.71 9.56 -13.81
CA TYR A 36 13.43 10.82 -13.14
C TYR A 36 12.52 10.54 -11.95
N VAL A 37 12.83 11.11 -10.78
CA VAL A 37 12.05 10.91 -9.56
C VAL A 37 11.68 12.28 -9.02
N THR A 38 10.40 12.44 -8.69
CA THR A 38 9.87 13.67 -8.10
C THR A 38 8.92 13.33 -6.95
N TYR A 39 8.40 14.36 -6.28
CA TYR A 39 7.32 14.24 -5.31
C TYR A 39 6.23 15.24 -5.69
N ASN A 40 5.13 14.78 -6.26
CA ASN A 40 4.09 15.61 -6.88
C ASN A 40 4.57 16.40 -8.11
N GLY A 41 5.57 15.87 -8.82
CA GLY A 41 6.16 16.54 -9.97
C GLY A 41 5.27 16.56 -11.20
N ASP A 42 4.34 15.60 -11.33
CA ASP A 42 3.37 15.61 -12.45
C ASP A 42 2.48 16.87 -12.41
N PHE A 43 2.15 17.38 -11.22
CA PHE A 43 1.19 18.48 -11.03
C PHE A 43 1.83 19.81 -10.57
N PHE A 44 3.14 19.85 -10.34
CA PHE A 44 3.84 21.06 -9.92
C PHE A 44 5.17 21.25 -10.66
N ASP A 45 6.17 20.43 -10.35
CA ASP A 45 7.56 20.64 -10.79
C ASP A 45 7.70 20.65 -12.31
N TRP A 46 7.19 19.65 -13.02
CA TRP A 46 7.31 19.57 -14.48
C TRP A 46 6.51 20.66 -15.20
N PRO A 47 5.21 20.91 -14.89
CA PRO A 47 4.49 22.05 -15.45
C PRO A 47 5.21 23.39 -15.23
N PHE A 48 5.81 23.58 -14.06
CA PHE A 48 6.52 24.81 -13.75
C PHE A 48 7.77 24.95 -14.62
N VAL A 49 8.62 23.91 -14.67
CA VAL A 49 9.83 23.90 -15.51
C VAL A 49 9.48 24.09 -16.99
N GLU A 50 8.44 23.42 -17.49
CA GLU A 50 7.99 23.55 -18.88
C GLU A 50 7.55 24.98 -19.20
N ALA A 51 6.69 25.58 -18.36
CA ALA A 51 6.23 26.94 -18.55
C ALA A 51 7.37 27.97 -18.52
N ARG A 52 8.35 27.80 -17.61
CA ARG A 52 9.52 28.69 -17.52
C ARG A 52 10.49 28.49 -18.68
N ALA A 53 10.74 27.25 -19.10
CA ALA A 53 11.56 26.94 -20.27
C ALA A 53 11.01 27.58 -21.54
N GLN A 54 9.68 27.56 -21.72
CA GLN A 54 9.03 28.14 -22.88
C GLN A 54 9.25 29.66 -23.00
N VAL A 55 9.34 30.40 -21.89
CA VAL A 55 9.63 31.85 -21.88
C VAL A 55 10.98 32.16 -22.56
N TYR A 56 11.94 31.24 -22.44
CA TYR A 56 13.28 31.36 -23.01
C TYR A 56 13.46 30.59 -24.32
N GLY A 57 12.36 30.11 -24.92
CA GLY A 57 12.40 29.36 -26.18
C GLY A 57 13.01 27.96 -26.06
N MET A 58 13.04 27.39 -24.85
CA MET A 58 13.46 26.01 -24.59
C MET A 58 12.23 25.09 -24.54
N ASP A 59 12.36 23.88 -25.09
CA ASP A 59 11.30 22.87 -25.11
C ASP A 59 11.74 21.63 -24.33
N VAL A 60 11.06 21.32 -23.22
CA VAL A 60 11.41 20.21 -22.31
C VAL A 60 11.42 18.87 -23.05
N LYS A 61 10.50 18.68 -24.00
CA LYS A 61 10.45 17.47 -24.81
C LYS A 61 11.69 17.33 -25.71
N SER A 62 12.11 18.39 -26.37
CA SER A 62 13.31 18.37 -27.20
C SER A 62 14.60 18.23 -26.38
N GLU A 63 14.66 18.85 -25.20
CA GLU A 63 15.83 18.83 -24.34
C GLU A 63 16.01 17.49 -23.59
N LEU A 64 14.94 16.94 -23.03
CA LEU A 64 14.97 15.79 -22.13
C LEU A 64 14.19 14.56 -22.62
N GLY A 65 13.38 14.70 -23.67
CA GLY A 65 12.46 13.64 -24.10
C GLY A 65 11.30 13.42 -23.13
N VAL A 66 11.00 14.39 -22.25
CA VAL A 66 9.90 14.34 -21.29
C VAL A 66 8.73 15.18 -21.81
N SER A 67 7.51 14.64 -21.78
CA SER A 67 6.33 15.36 -22.26
C SER A 67 5.06 15.00 -21.50
N VAL A 68 4.12 15.94 -21.45
CA VAL A 68 2.83 15.76 -20.78
C VAL A 68 1.88 14.87 -21.59
N THR A 69 1.15 14.01 -20.89
CA THR A 69 0.08 13.17 -21.42
C THR A 69 -1.27 13.90 -21.38
N ARG A 70 -2.30 13.29 -21.97
CA ARG A 70 -3.68 13.81 -21.87
C ARG A 70 -4.22 13.87 -20.44
N GLN A 71 -3.62 13.12 -19.52
CA GLN A 71 -4.02 13.05 -18.12
C GLN A 71 -3.26 14.07 -17.24
N GLY A 72 -2.36 14.87 -17.84
CA GLY A 72 -1.54 15.85 -17.11
C GLY A 72 -0.26 15.26 -16.51
N GLU A 73 0.03 13.98 -16.75
CA GLU A 73 1.22 13.28 -16.24
C GLU A 73 2.38 13.47 -17.21
N TYR A 74 3.60 13.70 -16.70
CA TYR A 74 4.80 13.82 -17.52
C TYR A 74 5.50 12.47 -17.63
N LEU A 75 5.70 11.99 -18.86
CA LEU A 75 6.36 10.73 -19.15
C LEU A 75 7.59 10.97 -20.03
N GLY A 76 8.62 10.15 -19.84
CA GLY A 76 9.82 10.20 -20.67
C GLY A 76 9.75 9.22 -21.84
N GLN A 77 10.36 9.59 -22.97
CA GLN A 77 10.44 8.73 -24.15
C GLN A 77 11.47 7.60 -23.99
N CYS A 78 12.61 7.90 -23.38
CA CYS A 78 13.73 6.97 -23.16
C CYS A 78 14.08 6.80 -21.67
N ALA A 79 13.30 7.43 -20.79
CA ALA A 79 13.47 7.42 -19.34
C ALA A 79 12.09 7.31 -18.71
N VAL A 80 12.01 6.76 -17.51
CA VAL A 80 10.75 6.66 -16.76
C VAL A 80 10.68 7.77 -15.73
N HIS A 81 9.53 8.43 -15.64
CA HIS A 81 9.23 9.38 -14.59
C HIS A 81 8.42 8.69 -13.48
N LEU A 82 9.02 8.58 -12.31
CA LEU A 82 8.40 8.02 -11.10
C LEU A 82 8.07 9.14 -10.12
N ASP A 83 6.82 9.59 -10.14
CA ASP A 83 6.29 10.49 -9.13
C ASP A 83 6.01 9.69 -7.83
N ALA A 84 6.84 9.88 -6.82
CA ALA A 84 6.72 9.17 -5.55
C ALA A 84 5.38 9.47 -4.85
N PHE A 85 4.73 10.60 -5.15
CA PHE A 85 3.44 10.93 -4.57
C PHE A 85 2.32 9.99 -5.01
N ALA A 86 2.39 9.44 -6.24
CA ALA A 86 1.45 8.42 -6.70
C ALA A 86 1.54 7.15 -5.83
N TRP A 87 2.76 6.68 -5.55
CA TRP A 87 3.00 5.57 -4.63
C TRP A 87 2.53 5.90 -3.20
N VAL A 88 2.76 7.13 -2.73
CA VAL A 88 2.28 7.55 -1.40
C VAL A 88 0.76 7.45 -1.31
N ASN A 89 0.04 7.90 -2.34
CA ASN A 89 -1.41 7.90 -2.33
C ASN A 89 -2.02 6.51 -2.38
N ARG A 90 -1.39 5.57 -3.11
CA ARG A 90 -1.93 4.24 -3.37
C ARG A 90 -1.42 3.17 -2.40
N ASP A 91 -0.12 3.12 -2.16
CA ASP A 91 0.57 1.95 -1.60
C ASP A 91 1.25 2.21 -0.25
N SER A 92 1.31 3.45 0.23
CA SER A 92 2.04 3.75 1.48
C SER A 92 1.31 3.33 2.76
N TYR A 93 0.00 3.06 2.68
CA TYR A 93 -0.91 2.88 3.82
C TYR A 93 -0.96 4.06 4.80
N LEU A 94 -0.53 5.26 4.37
CA LEU A 94 -0.61 6.46 5.18
C LEU A 94 -2.00 7.13 5.07
N PRO A 95 -2.54 7.64 6.20
CA PRO A 95 -3.77 8.42 6.18
C PRO A 95 -3.59 9.69 5.34
N GLN A 96 -4.66 10.19 4.73
CA GLN A 96 -4.60 11.33 3.80
C GLN A 96 -3.89 12.56 4.39
N GLY A 97 -4.11 12.87 5.68
CA GLY A 97 -3.45 13.98 6.37
C GLY A 97 -1.94 13.80 6.61
N SER A 98 -1.37 12.63 6.31
CA SER A 98 0.07 12.34 6.50
C SER A 98 0.79 12.04 5.17
N ARG A 99 0.23 12.50 4.05
CA ARG A 99 0.78 12.28 2.70
C ARG A 99 1.61 13.46 2.17
N GLY A 100 1.87 14.49 2.96
CA GLY A 100 2.86 15.51 2.62
C GLY A 100 4.29 14.97 2.77
N LEU A 101 5.23 15.46 1.95
CA LEU A 101 6.63 14.99 1.93
C LEU A 101 7.27 14.96 3.32
N LYS A 102 7.00 15.97 4.15
CA LYS A 102 7.46 16.02 5.55
C LYS A 102 6.99 14.83 6.38
N GLN A 103 5.68 14.59 6.39
CA GLN A 103 5.09 13.51 7.18
C GLN A 103 5.55 12.15 6.64
N VAL A 104 5.58 11.99 5.31
CA VAL A 104 6.11 10.77 4.69
C VAL A 104 7.56 10.53 5.07
N THR A 105 8.40 11.57 5.10
CA THR A 105 9.80 11.47 5.54
C THR A 105 9.89 11.02 7.00
N ARG A 106 9.06 11.58 7.89
CA ARG A 106 9.00 11.19 9.30
C ARG A 106 8.57 9.73 9.46
N TYR A 107 7.49 9.31 8.81
CA TYR A 107 6.93 7.95 8.95
C TYR A 107 7.76 6.88 8.24
N LYS A 108 8.30 7.16 7.05
CA LYS A 108 8.99 6.16 6.20
C LYS A 108 10.51 6.23 6.32
N LEU A 109 11.11 7.41 6.48
CA LEU A 109 12.57 7.55 6.58
C LEU A 109 13.06 7.74 8.02
N GLY A 110 12.14 8.07 8.94
CA GLY A 110 12.37 8.08 10.38
C GLY A 110 13.15 9.29 10.88
N TYR A 111 13.17 10.40 10.14
CA TYR A 111 13.79 11.65 10.58
C TYR A 111 12.88 12.84 10.24
N ASP A 112 13.09 13.95 10.93
CA ASP A 112 12.38 15.20 10.66
C ASP A 112 13.18 16.01 9.62
N PRO A 113 12.62 16.30 8.43
CA PRO A 113 13.26 17.17 7.46
C PRO A 113 13.21 18.64 7.93
N VAL A 114 14.03 19.48 7.29
CA VAL A 114 13.97 20.93 7.47
C VAL A 114 12.62 21.43 6.94
N GLU A 115 12.02 22.40 7.64
CA GLU A 115 10.75 23.00 7.27
C GLU A 115 10.91 24.52 7.18
N VAL A 116 10.26 25.09 6.17
CA VAL A 116 10.14 26.53 5.94
C VAL A 116 8.70 26.77 5.57
N ASP A 117 8.07 27.78 6.18
CA ASP A 117 6.71 28.15 5.81
C ASP A 117 6.69 28.69 4.36
N PRO A 118 5.74 28.28 3.50
CA PRO A 118 5.73 28.70 2.10
C PRO A 118 5.78 30.22 1.89
N GLU A 119 5.15 30.98 2.79
CA GLU A 119 5.12 32.45 2.75
C GLU A 119 6.48 33.10 3.08
N GLU A 120 7.38 32.35 3.73
CA GLU A 120 8.73 32.83 4.08
C GLU A 120 9.78 32.51 3.01
N MET A 121 9.48 31.61 2.06
CA MET A 121 10.45 31.16 1.06
C MET A 121 11.03 32.30 0.22
N VAL A 122 10.19 33.24 -0.23
CA VAL A 122 10.63 34.38 -1.06
C VAL A 122 11.44 35.41 -0.25
N PRO A 123 10.99 35.87 0.93
CA PRO A 123 11.82 36.72 1.81
C PRO A 123 13.20 36.11 2.12
N LEU A 124 13.24 34.83 2.47
CA LEU A 124 14.48 34.12 2.78
C LEU A 124 15.44 34.08 1.59
N ALA A 125 14.92 33.87 0.38
CA ALA A 125 15.72 33.88 -0.84
C ALA A 125 16.24 35.27 -1.23
N GLN A 126 15.49 36.34 -0.94
CA GLN A 126 15.84 37.70 -1.36
C GLN A 126 16.88 38.39 -0.48
N GLY A 127 16.99 38.06 0.80
CA GLY A 127 17.96 38.74 1.65
C GLY A 127 18.12 38.25 3.09
N ASP A 128 17.15 37.53 3.64
CA ASP A 128 17.18 37.22 5.08
C ASP A 128 18.10 36.04 5.42
N ALA A 129 18.08 34.95 4.62
CA ALA A 129 18.95 33.79 4.80
C ALA A 129 18.92 32.85 3.57
N PRO A 130 19.60 33.17 2.45
CA PRO A 130 19.60 32.33 1.25
C PRO A 130 20.22 30.94 1.50
N GLU A 131 21.14 30.83 2.46
CA GLU A 131 21.71 29.55 2.92
C GLU A 131 20.66 28.63 3.54
N GLN A 132 19.70 29.18 4.30
CA GLN A 132 18.60 28.42 4.88
C GLN A 132 17.66 27.90 3.79
N MET A 133 17.39 28.74 2.78
CA MET A 133 16.58 28.33 1.63
C MET A 133 17.26 27.23 0.81
N ALA A 134 18.58 27.32 0.62
CA ALA A 134 19.36 26.27 -0.03
C ALA A 134 19.32 24.96 0.78
N HIS A 135 19.45 25.03 2.11
CA HIS A 135 19.32 23.85 2.98
C HIS A 135 17.92 23.22 2.91
N TYR A 136 16.86 24.03 2.86
CA TYR A 136 15.49 23.55 2.69
C TYR A 136 15.32 22.86 1.34
N SER A 137 15.76 23.48 0.23
CA SER A 137 15.68 22.87 -1.11
C SER A 137 16.40 21.51 -1.17
N VAL A 138 17.59 21.43 -0.59
CA VAL A 138 18.33 20.17 -0.46
C VAL A 138 17.57 19.17 0.42
N SER A 139 16.93 19.65 1.48
CA SER A 139 16.13 18.83 2.39
C SER A 139 14.87 18.25 1.76
N ASP A 140 14.41 18.72 0.60
CA ASP A 140 13.33 18.10 -0.17
C ASP A 140 13.85 17.07 -1.19
N ALA A 141 15.01 17.33 -1.80
CA ALA A 141 15.65 16.42 -2.74
C ALA A 141 16.13 15.11 -2.07
N VAL A 142 16.76 15.21 -0.90
CA VAL A 142 17.27 14.06 -0.13
C VAL A 142 16.18 13.03 0.20
N PRO A 143 15.07 13.39 0.88
CA PRO A 143 14.01 12.44 1.19
C PRO A 143 13.33 11.92 -0.06
N THR A 144 13.15 12.74 -1.11
CA THR A 144 12.57 12.26 -2.37
C THR A 144 13.40 11.13 -2.97
N TYR A 145 14.72 11.30 -3.06
CA TYR A 145 15.62 10.26 -3.54
C TYR A 145 15.63 9.01 -2.64
N TYR A 146 15.69 9.18 -1.32
CA TYR A 146 15.74 8.04 -0.40
C TYR A 146 14.40 7.32 -0.23
N LEU A 147 13.28 8.03 -0.33
CA LEU A 147 11.94 7.43 -0.40
C LEU A 147 11.84 6.54 -1.63
N TYR A 148 12.29 7.06 -2.77
CA TYR A 148 12.33 6.29 -4.00
C TYR A 148 13.20 5.04 -3.89
N THR A 149 14.47 5.18 -3.49
CA THR A 149 15.40 4.05 -3.45
C THR A 149 14.99 2.98 -2.44
N LYS A 150 14.42 3.36 -1.29
CA LYS A 150 14.03 2.41 -0.24
C LYS A 150 12.66 1.78 -0.44
N TYR A 151 11.70 2.52 -0.97
CA TYR A 151 10.30 2.08 -1.00
C TYR A 151 9.75 1.92 -2.41
N VAL A 152 10.00 2.87 -3.31
CA VAL A 152 9.32 2.91 -4.61
C VAL A 152 10.02 2.03 -5.65
N HIS A 153 11.35 2.10 -5.76
CA HIS A 153 12.11 1.48 -6.84
C HIS A 153 11.86 -0.03 -6.95
N ASN A 154 12.27 -0.79 -5.93
CA ASN A 154 12.13 -2.24 -5.95
C ASN A 154 10.66 -2.66 -6.01
N PHE A 155 9.76 -1.92 -5.37
CA PHE A 155 8.33 -2.24 -5.37
C PHE A 155 7.73 -2.15 -6.78
N ILE A 156 7.90 -1.00 -7.46
CA ILE A 156 7.33 -0.77 -8.79
C ILE A 156 7.99 -1.66 -9.84
N PHE A 157 9.32 -1.76 -9.85
CA PHE A 157 10.00 -2.60 -10.83
C PHE A 157 9.73 -4.09 -10.62
N SER A 158 9.61 -4.58 -9.37
CA SER A 158 9.22 -5.97 -9.11
C SER A 158 7.79 -6.25 -9.58
N LEU A 159 6.85 -5.33 -9.31
CA LEU A 159 5.48 -5.45 -9.80
C LEU A 159 5.41 -5.47 -11.34
N ALA A 160 6.22 -4.65 -12.00
CA ALA A 160 6.33 -4.63 -13.47
C ALA A 160 6.96 -5.91 -14.07
N THR A 161 7.54 -6.81 -13.27
CA THR A 161 7.97 -8.14 -13.76
C THR A 161 6.84 -9.15 -13.88
N VAL A 162 5.73 -8.91 -13.17
CA VAL A 162 4.57 -9.82 -13.11
C VAL A 162 3.36 -9.23 -13.83
N ILE A 163 3.14 -7.91 -13.68
CA ILE A 163 2.05 -7.21 -14.33
C ILE A 163 2.52 -6.78 -15.73
N PRO A 164 1.75 -7.06 -16.81
CA PRO A 164 2.13 -6.75 -18.19
C PRO A 164 1.96 -5.26 -18.52
N LEU A 165 2.55 -4.38 -17.71
CA LEU A 165 2.50 -2.93 -17.83
C LEU A 165 3.88 -2.32 -17.56
N GLY A 166 4.17 -1.18 -18.18
CA GLY A 166 5.38 -0.43 -17.89
C GLY A 166 5.40 0.11 -16.44
N PRO A 167 6.57 0.41 -15.86
CA PRO A 167 6.68 0.86 -14.47
C PRO A 167 5.91 2.15 -14.18
N GLU A 168 5.81 3.06 -15.15
CA GLU A 168 5.01 4.29 -15.03
C GLU A 168 3.51 3.99 -14.91
N ASP A 169 3.00 3.04 -15.70
CA ASP A 169 1.63 2.55 -15.62
C ASP A 169 1.38 1.80 -14.30
N VAL A 170 2.33 0.94 -13.90
CA VAL A 170 2.28 0.20 -12.63
C VAL A 170 2.27 1.16 -11.44
N LEU A 171 2.92 2.31 -11.51
CA LEU A 171 2.89 3.34 -10.46
C LEU A 171 1.57 4.11 -10.42
N ARG A 172 0.99 4.44 -11.58
CA ARG A 172 -0.12 5.41 -11.68
C ARG A 172 -1.51 4.78 -11.74
N LYS A 173 -1.66 3.60 -12.35
CA LYS A 173 -2.97 2.96 -12.51
C LYS A 173 -3.52 2.46 -11.17
N GLY A 174 -4.85 2.45 -11.03
CA GLY A 174 -5.50 1.90 -9.86
C GLY A 174 -5.20 0.41 -9.68
N SER A 175 -5.17 -0.07 -8.43
CA SER A 175 -4.92 -1.49 -8.12
C SER A 175 -5.89 -2.43 -8.83
N GLY A 176 -7.16 -2.02 -9.03
CA GLY A 176 -8.13 -2.77 -9.83
C GLY A 176 -7.70 -2.98 -11.30
N THR A 177 -7.09 -1.97 -11.93
CA THR A 177 -6.57 -2.08 -13.30
C THR A 177 -5.32 -2.96 -13.36
N LEU A 178 -4.50 -2.96 -12.30
CA LEU A 178 -3.36 -3.87 -12.18
C LEU A 178 -3.85 -5.33 -12.11
N CYS A 179 -4.88 -5.59 -11.30
CA CYS A 179 -5.53 -6.90 -11.25
C CYS A 179 -6.16 -7.29 -12.59
N GLU A 180 -6.86 -6.37 -13.26
CA GLU A 180 -7.43 -6.59 -14.60
C GLU A 180 -6.34 -7.03 -15.58
N SER A 181 -5.21 -6.34 -15.61
CA SER A 181 -4.09 -6.64 -16.51
C SER A 181 -3.47 -8.02 -16.24
N LEU A 182 -3.31 -8.37 -14.96
CA LEU A 182 -2.83 -9.69 -14.56
C LEU A 182 -3.81 -10.81 -14.96
N LEU A 183 -5.10 -10.61 -14.72
CA LEU A 183 -6.15 -11.57 -15.10
C LEU A 183 -6.23 -11.75 -16.62
N MET A 184 -6.05 -10.68 -17.40
CA MET A 184 -6.01 -10.76 -18.87
C MET A 184 -4.83 -11.58 -19.38
N ASP A 185 -3.65 -11.46 -18.75
CA ASP A 185 -2.47 -12.25 -19.10
C ASP A 185 -2.67 -13.75 -18.79
N GLU A 186 -3.23 -14.06 -17.60
CA GLU A 186 -3.55 -15.45 -17.23
C GLU A 186 -4.66 -16.05 -18.09
N ALA A 187 -5.71 -15.28 -18.44
CA ALA A 187 -6.75 -15.71 -19.37
C ALA A 187 -6.16 -16.02 -20.76
N TYR A 188 -5.28 -15.17 -21.27
CA TYR A 188 -4.59 -15.38 -22.54
C TYR A 188 -3.76 -16.66 -22.53
N LYS A 189 -2.96 -16.89 -21.48
CA LYS A 189 -2.18 -18.14 -21.30
C LYS A 189 -3.08 -19.37 -21.21
N GLY A 190 -4.24 -19.24 -20.57
CA GLY A 190 -5.25 -20.30 -20.46
C GLY A 190 -6.08 -20.54 -21.73
N GLY A 191 -5.90 -19.73 -22.79
CA GLY A 191 -6.74 -19.78 -23.98
C GLY A 191 -8.20 -19.39 -23.74
N ILE A 192 -8.46 -18.61 -22.68
CA ILE A 192 -9.79 -18.14 -22.28
C ILE A 192 -10.03 -16.77 -22.90
N LEU A 193 -11.18 -16.61 -23.56
CA LEU A 193 -11.59 -15.33 -24.14
C LEU A 193 -11.92 -14.33 -23.02
N ALA A 194 -11.19 -13.22 -22.96
CA ALA A 194 -11.49 -12.14 -22.03
C ALA A 194 -12.85 -11.49 -22.37
N PRO A 195 -13.77 -11.36 -21.40
CA PRO A 195 -15.05 -10.71 -21.62
C PRO A 195 -14.88 -9.21 -21.87
N ASN A 196 -15.89 -8.61 -22.51
CA ASN A 196 -15.95 -7.15 -22.64
C ASN A 196 -16.16 -6.51 -21.26
N LYS A 197 -15.73 -5.25 -21.11
CA LYS A 197 -15.96 -4.49 -19.88
C LYS A 197 -17.45 -4.44 -19.54
N GLN A 198 -17.76 -4.69 -18.27
CA GLN A 198 -19.11 -4.58 -17.74
C GLN A 198 -19.64 -3.17 -17.96
N LYS A 199 -20.90 -3.09 -18.40
CA LYS A 199 -21.65 -1.84 -18.53
C LYS A 199 -22.86 -1.95 -17.61
N ASP A 200 -22.88 -1.11 -16.59
CA ASP A 200 -24.01 -1.09 -15.67
C ASP A 200 -25.26 -0.57 -16.40
N PRO A 201 -26.44 -1.12 -16.09
CA PRO A 201 -27.69 -0.65 -16.67
C PRO A 201 -27.97 0.79 -16.20
N ASN A 202 -28.47 1.64 -17.11
CA ASN A 202 -28.81 3.03 -16.79
C ASN A 202 -29.87 3.17 -15.68
N LEU A 203 -30.77 2.18 -15.56
CA LEU A 203 -31.79 2.10 -14.53
C LEU A 203 -31.98 0.64 -14.14
N ALA A 204 -31.95 0.38 -12.84
CA ALA A 204 -32.34 -0.89 -12.25
C ALA A 204 -33.59 -0.68 -11.39
N PHE A 205 -34.45 -1.70 -11.32
CA PHE A 205 -35.68 -1.67 -10.54
C PHE A 205 -35.72 -2.84 -9.57
N HIS A 206 -36.15 -2.58 -8.34
CA HIS A 206 -36.47 -3.62 -7.37
C HIS A 206 -37.89 -3.40 -6.84
N ARG A 207 -38.75 -4.41 -7.02
CA ARG A 207 -40.17 -4.36 -6.57
C ARG A 207 -40.93 -3.11 -7.05
N GLY A 208 -40.66 -2.68 -8.28
CA GLY A 208 -41.32 -1.51 -8.89
C GLY A 208 -40.74 -0.15 -8.49
N HIS A 209 -39.70 -0.11 -7.65
CA HIS A 209 -38.98 1.11 -7.30
C HIS A 209 -37.65 1.19 -8.06
N VAL A 210 -37.28 2.39 -8.48
CA VAL A 210 -35.95 2.65 -9.06
C VAL A 210 -34.90 2.49 -7.97
N LEU A 211 -33.84 1.74 -8.26
CA LEU A 211 -32.67 1.64 -7.40
C LEU A 211 -31.76 2.85 -7.62
N GLU A 212 -31.43 3.55 -6.53
CA GLU A 212 -30.40 4.59 -6.54
C GLU A 212 -28.99 3.96 -6.58
N SER A 213 -28.77 2.92 -5.79
CA SER A 213 -27.56 2.11 -5.81
C SER A 213 -27.88 0.67 -5.41
N GLU A 214 -27.06 -0.26 -5.87
CA GLU A 214 -27.11 -1.67 -5.50
C GLU A 214 -25.75 -2.07 -4.95
N THR A 215 -25.74 -2.70 -3.77
CA THR A 215 -24.53 -3.15 -3.11
C THR A 215 -24.84 -4.33 -2.18
N TYR A 216 -23.79 -4.93 -1.63
CA TYR A 216 -23.88 -6.01 -0.66
C TYR A 216 -23.47 -5.53 0.74
N ILE A 217 -23.84 -6.29 1.76
CA ILE A 217 -23.41 -6.01 3.15
C ILE A 217 -21.91 -6.27 3.24
N GLY A 218 -21.14 -5.23 3.58
CA GLY A 218 -19.68 -5.29 3.69
C GLY A 218 -19.18 -5.92 4.99
N GLY A 219 -18.00 -5.50 5.44
CA GLY A 219 -17.39 -5.98 6.68
C GLY A 219 -18.24 -5.66 7.91
N HIS A 220 -18.29 -6.59 8.85
CA HIS A 220 -18.92 -6.39 10.16
C HIS A 220 -17.98 -5.59 11.08
N VAL A 221 -18.49 -4.55 11.72
CA VAL A 221 -17.74 -3.72 12.66
C VAL A 221 -18.56 -3.58 13.94
N GLU A 222 -17.94 -3.89 15.07
CA GLU A 222 -18.56 -3.82 16.39
C GLU A 222 -17.60 -3.16 17.39
N CYS A 223 -18.14 -2.27 18.23
CA CYS A 223 -17.43 -1.69 19.37
C CYS A 223 -18.09 -2.23 20.63
N LEU A 224 -17.51 -3.29 21.19
CA LEU A 224 -18.07 -4.01 22.34
C LEU A 224 -17.93 -3.22 23.64
N GLU A 225 -16.73 -2.67 23.88
CA GLU A 225 -16.41 -1.92 25.08
C GLU A 225 -15.52 -0.72 24.77
N THR A 226 -15.65 0.33 25.58
CA THR A 226 -14.83 1.54 25.50
C THR A 226 -14.15 1.78 26.84
N GLY A 227 -12.86 2.09 26.84
CA GLY A 227 -12.13 2.36 28.07
C GLY A 227 -10.63 2.35 27.87
N ILE A 228 -9.90 2.45 28.99
CA ILE A 228 -8.45 2.29 29.01
C ILE A 228 -8.16 0.90 29.56
N TYR A 229 -7.61 0.04 28.70
CA TYR A 229 -7.14 -1.28 29.08
C TYR A 229 -5.61 -1.28 29.05
N ARG A 230 -4.99 -1.73 30.14
CA ARG A 230 -3.53 -1.82 30.26
C ARG A 230 -3.16 -3.12 30.93
N SER A 231 -2.01 -3.66 30.56
CA SER A 231 -1.50 -4.92 31.12
C SER A 231 -1.22 -4.84 32.62
N ASP A 232 -1.05 -3.65 33.20
CA ASP A 232 -0.75 -3.43 34.63
C ASP A 232 -1.97 -2.98 35.45
N ILE A 233 -3.17 -3.00 34.87
CA ILE A 233 -4.41 -2.61 35.57
C ILE A 233 -5.34 -3.82 35.63
N PRO A 234 -5.62 -4.37 36.81
CA PRO A 234 -6.53 -5.50 36.96
C PRO A 234 -7.90 -5.22 36.35
N THR A 235 -8.37 -6.15 35.53
CA THR A 235 -9.68 -6.10 34.86
C THR A 235 -10.57 -7.21 35.41
N HIS A 236 -11.88 -6.95 35.44
CA HIS A 236 -12.85 -7.94 35.87
C HIS A 236 -13.20 -8.89 34.72
N PHE A 237 -13.05 -10.20 34.94
CA PHE A 237 -13.40 -11.23 33.97
C PHE A 237 -14.58 -12.05 34.49
N LYS A 238 -15.61 -12.17 33.65
CA LYS A 238 -16.74 -13.07 33.85
C LYS A 238 -16.74 -14.11 32.73
N LEU A 239 -16.13 -15.25 33.02
CA LEU A 239 -15.93 -16.36 32.10
C LEU A 239 -17.18 -17.24 32.02
N GLU A 240 -17.42 -17.87 30.86
CA GLU A 240 -18.50 -18.85 30.66
C GLU A 240 -17.94 -20.28 30.81
N PRO A 241 -18.17 -21.00 31.92
CA PRO A 241 -17.57 -22.31 32.18
C PRO A 241 -17.81 -23.34 31.06
N LYS A 242 -18.99 -23.32 30.43
CA LYS A 242 -19.33 -24.23 29.33
C LYS A 242 -18.42 -24.08 28.12
N ALA A 243 -17.88 -22.88 27.87
CA ALA A 243 -16.93 -22.67 26.78
C ALA A 243 -15.62 -23.43 27.05
N PHE A 244 -15.15 -23.43 28.30
CA PHE A 244 -13.93 -24.14 28.69
C PHE A 244 -14.09 -25.66 28.64
N ASP A 245 -15.27 -26.21 28.97
CA ASP A 245 -15.55 -27.64 28.77
C ASP A 245 -15.36 -28.03 27.29
N GLY A 246 -15.82 -27.19 26.36
CA GLY A 246 -15.62 -27.38 24.93
C GLY A 246 -14.14 -27.33 24.52
N LEU A 247 -13.36 -26.38 25.04
CA LEU A 247 -11.92 -26.29 24.77
C LEU A 247 -11.16 -27.50 25.33
N ILE A 248 -11.48 -27.94 26.55
CA ILE A 248 -10.86 -29.10 27.20
C ILE A 248 -11.15 -30.40 26.45
N ALA A 249 -12.39 -30.56 25.94
CA ALA A 249 -12.79 -31.72 25.16
C ALA A 249 -12.08 -31.79 23.80
N ASN A 250 -11.81 -30.64 23.17
CA ASN A 250 -11.15 -30.55 21.87
C ASN A 250 -9.63 -30.39 21.94
N LEU A 251 -9.04 -30.24 23.13
CA LEU A 251 -7.63 -29.91 23.31
C LEU A 251 -6.66 -30.80 22.51
N ASP A 252 -6.85 -32.13 22.54
CA ASP A 252 -5.99 -33.07 21.80
C ASP A 252 -6.10 -32.87 20.28
N ARG A 253 -7.32 -32.64 19.77
CA ARG A 253 -7.55 -32.34 18.35
C ARG A 253 -6.84 -31.04 17.95
N ASP A 254 -6.99 -30.00 18.75
CA ASP A 254 -6.49 -28.66 18.43
C ASP A 254 -4.94 -28.61 18.49
N LEU A 255 -4.33 -29.29 19.48
CA LEU A 255 -2.87 -29.41 19.56
C LEU A 255 -2.29 -30.21 18.39
N LYS A 256 -2.94 -31.31 17.99
CA LYS A 256 -2.54 -32.07 16.80
C LYS A 256 -2.67 -31.25 15.54
N PHE A 257 -3.76 -30.48 15.40
CA PHE A 257 -3.93 -29.58 14.27
C PHE A 257 -2.79 -28.54 14.20
N THR A 258 -2.42 -27.92 15.31
CA THR A 258 -1.30 -26.98 15.36
C THR A 258 0.02 -27.64 14.94
N LEU A 259 0.30 -28.86 15.42
CA LEU A 259 1.53 -29.56 15.06
C LEU A 259 1.55 -29.98 13.59
N GLU A 260 0.50 -30.64 13.12
CA GLU A 260 0.47 -31.28 11.81
C GLU A 260 0.20 -30.28 10.68
N VAL A 261 -0.69 -29.31 10.89
CA VAL A 261 -1.14 -28.37 9.85
C VAL A 261 -0.35 -27.07 9.89
N GLU A 262 -0.25 -26.44 11.07
CA GLU A 262 0.40 -25.13 11.19
C GLU A 262 1.94 -25.25 11.21
N ALA A 263 2.47 -26.16 12.03
CA ALA A 263 3.90 -26.39 12.18
C ALA A 263 4.48 -27.45 11.22
N LYS A 264 3.64 -28.15 10.46
CA LYS A 264 4.04 -29.21 9.50
C LYS A 264 4.97 -30.26 10.12
N THR A 265 4.74 -30.59 11.39
CA THR A 265 5.55 -31.49 12.20
C THR A 265 4.70 -32.67 12.64
N LYS A 266 5.28 -33.87 12.71
CA LYS A 266 4.54 -35.03 13.18
C LYS A 266 4.51 -35.04 14.70
N VAL A 267 3.39 -35.47 15.25
CA VAL A 267 3.20 -35.59 16.71
C VAL A 267 4.23 -36.54 17.33
N GLU A 268 4.63 -37.59 16.61
CA GLU A 268 5.63 -38.57 17.05
C GLU A 268 7.03 -37.97 17.31
N ASP A 269 7.35 -36.84 16.69
CA ASP A 269 8.63 -36.15 16.85
C ASP A 269 8.63 -35.18 18.06
N VAL A 270 7.48 -35.00 18.72
CA VAL A 270 7.31 -34.05 19.83
C VAL A 270 7.50 -34.74 21.18
N VAL A 271 8.62 -34.44 21.84
CA VAL A 271 9.04 -35.09 23.09
C VAL A 271 8.21 -34.69 24.33
N ASN A 272 7.56 -33.52 24.30
CA ASN A 272 6.88 -32.92 25.46
C ASN A 272 5.37 -32.74 25.24
N TYR A 273 4.77 -33.48 24.30
CA TYR A 273 3.35 -33.35 23.96
C TYR A 273 2.44 -33.54 25.19
N GLU A 274 2.59 -34.67 25.87
CA GLU A 274 1.76 -35.02 27.03
C GLU A 274 1.90 -34.01 28.18
N GLU A 275 3.11 -33.51 28.42
CA GLU A 275 3.38 -32.51 29.45
C GLU A 275 2.67 -31.19 29.15
N GLN A 276 2.79 -30.68 27.92
CA GLN A 276 2.15 -29.42 27.52
C GLN A 276 0.63 -29.54 27.46
N ALA A 277 0.10 -30.67 26.95
CA ALA A 277 -1.34 -30.92 26.94
C ALA A 277 -1.92 -30.99 28.36
N ALA A 278 -1.22 -31.63 29.29
CA ALA A 278 -1.63 -31.68 30.70
C ALA A 278 -1.60 -30.29 31.36
N GLU A 279 -0.58 -29.49 31.10
CA GLU A 279 -0.48 -28.14 31.68
C GLU A 279 -1.56 -27.20 31.13
N ILE A 280 -1.82 -27.21 29.82
CA ILE A 280 -2.89 -26.40 29.22
C ILE A 280 -4.25 -26.83 29.75
N ARG A 281 -4.51 -28.15 29.84
CA ARG A 281 -5.73 -28.68 30.44
C ARG A 281 -5.92 -28.16 31.87
N ARG A 282 -4.88 -28.23 32.70
CA ARG A 282 -4.93 -27.77 34.08
C ARG A 282 -5.25 -26.28 34.17
N GLN A 283 -4.66 -25.44 33.31
CA GLN A 283 -4.96 -24.01 33.27
C GLN A 283 -6.42 -23.75 32.86
N LEU A 284 -6.94 -24.47 31.86
CA LEU A 284 -8.34 -24.36 31.43
C LEU A 284 -9.32 -24.80 32.54
N GLU A 285 -9.00 -25.86 33.29
CA GLU A 285 -9.81 -26.33 34.43
C GLU A 285 -9.86 -25.28 35.54
N VAL A 286 -8.72 -24.62 35.84
CA VAL A 286 -8.68 -23.52 36.82
C VAL A 286 -9.58 -22.35 36.40
N LEU A 287 -9.57 -22.00 35.10
CA LEU A 287 -10.42 -20.93 34.55
C LEU A 287 -11.91 -21.30 34.58
N ARG A 288 -12.25 -22.56 34.26
CA ARG A 288 -13.61 -23.09 34.34
C ARG A 288 -14.17 -23.05 35.77
N ASP A 289 -13.37 -23.52 36.73
CA ASP A 289 -13.79 -23.70 38.12
C ASP A 289 -13.79 -22.37 38.91
N ASN A 290 -13.07 -21.35 38.41
CA ASN A 290 -13.03 -20.00 38.98
C ASN A 290 -13.40 -18.94 37.93
N PRO A 291 -14.67 -18.87 37.51
CA PRO A 291 -15.07 -18.08 36.33
C PRO A 291 -15.18 -16.58 36.58
N VAL A 292 -15.24 -16.14 37.83
CA VAL A 292 -15.27 -14.71 38.19
C VAL A 292 -13.90 -14.35 38.75
N ARG A 293 -13.16 -13.51 38.02
CA ARG A 293 -11.75 -13.21 38.30
C ARG A 293 -11.49 -11.72 38.25
N GLN A 294 -10.44 -11.29 38.94
CA GLN A 294 -9.90 -9.93 38.85
C GLN A 294 -8.39 -10.03 38.77
N GLU A 295 -7.84 -9.82 37.59
CA GLU A 295 -6.42 -10.02 37.30
C GLU A 295 -5.96 -9.11 36.16
N GLU A 296 -4.64 -8.97 36.02
CA GLU A 296 -4.01 -8.16 34.97
C GLU A 296 -4.27 -8.79 33.58
N PRO A 297 -4.78 -8.03 32.59
CA PRO A 297 -5.15 -8.56 31.29
C PRO A 297 -3.95 -8.76 30.37
N ILE A 298 -4.06 -9.71 29.45
CA ILE A 298 -3.20 -9.80 28.27
C ILE A 298 -3.99 -9.24 27.07
N ILE A 299 -3.49 -8.16 26.47
CA ILE A 299 -4.12 -7.51 25.33
C ILE A 299 -3.63 -8.18 24.04
N LEU A 300 -4.52 -8.87 23.35
CA LEU A 300 -4.23 -9.62 22.12
C LEU A 300 -4.96 -9.01 20.92
N HIS A 301 -4.29 -9.00 19.77
CA HIS A 301 -4.89 -8.69 18.47
C HIS A 301 -4.80 -9.94 17.58
N MET A 302 -5.96 -10.47 17.20
CA MET A 302 -6.05 -11.62 16.29
C MET A 302 -6.60 -11.12 14.95
N ASP A 303 -5.87 -11.42 13.87
CA ASP A 303 -6.25 -11.05 12.51
C ASP A 303 -6.07 -12.27 11.59
N VAL A 304 -6.99 -12.45 10.65
CA VAL A 304 -6.92 -13.52 9.66
C VAL A 304 -6.08 -13.03 8.50
N ALA A 305 -4.86 -13.56 8.39
CA ALA A 305 -3.95 -13.23 7.31
C ALA A 305 -4.62 -13.42 5.94
N ALA A 306 -4.62 -12.37 5.11
CA ALA A 306 -5.22 -12.36 3.78
C ALA A 306 -6.63 -12.98 3.74
N MET A 307 -7.52 -12.55 4.65
CA MET A 307 -8.87 -13.08 4.83
C MET A 307 -9.64 -13.32 3.52
N TYR A 308 -9.91 -12.27 2.73
CA TYR A 308 -10.70 -12.42 1.50
C TYR A 308 -10.01 -13.28 0.43
N PRO A 309 -8.72 -13.09 0.11
CA PRO A 309 -8.01 -14.02 -0.77
C PRO A 309 -8.12 -15.49 -0.33
N ASN A 310 -7.97 -15.78 0.96
CA ASN A 310 -8.08 -17.15 1.47
C ASN A 310 -9.50 -17.70 1.38
N ILE A 311 -10.52 -16.88 1.63
CA ILE A 311 -11.93 -17.27 1.43
C ILE A 311 -12.20 -17.58 -0.05
N ILE A 312 -11.70 -16.73 -0.96
CA ILE A 312 -11.79 -16.90 -2.41
C ILE A 312 -11.17 -18.24 -2.83
N LEU A 313 -9.95 -18.53 -2.39
CA LEU A 313 -9.24 -19.77 -2.73
C LEU A 313 -9.92 -21.02 -2.15
N THR A 314 -10.32 -20.97 -0.88
CA THR A 314 -10.95 -22.10 -0.18
C THR A 314 -12.27 -22.50 -0.83
N ASN A 315 -13.08 -21.51 -1.20
CA ASN A 315 -14.40 -21.73 -1.80
C ASN A 315 -14.38 -21.69 -3.33
N ARG A 316 -13.20 -21.52 -3.95
CA ARG A 316 -13.01 -21.41 -5.41
C ARG A 316 -13.92 -20.35 -6.05
N LEU A 317 -14.03 -19.21 -5.38
CA LEU A 317 -14.90 -18.12 -5.83
C LEU A 317 -14.25 -17.39 -7.02
N GLN A 318 -14.97 -17.29 -8.13
CA GLN A 318 -14.61 -16.48 -9.27
C GLN A 318 -15.89 -16.08 -10.02
N PRO A 319 -15.92 -14.93 -10.71
CA PRO A 319 -17.12 -14.45 -11.39
C PRO A 319 -17.78 -15.51 -12.29
N ASP A 320 -16.99 -16.21 -13.11
CA ASP A 320 -17.48 -17.21 -14.06
C ASP A 320 -17.96 -18.52 -13.39
N ALA A 321 -17.69 -18.72 -12.10
CA ALA A 321 -18.20 -19.86 -11.34
C ALA A 321 -19.60 -19.61 -10.74
N ILE A 322 -20.13 -18.39 -10.84
CA ILE A 322 -21.47 -18.05 -10.39
C ILE A 322 -22.46 -18.34 -11.52
N VAL A 323 -23.02 -19.55 -11.49
CA VAL A 323 -23.92 -20.05 -12.55
C VAL A 323 -25.40 -19.93 -12.17
N THR A 324 -26.26 -19.75 -13.18
CA THR A 324 -27.71 -19.79 -12.99
C THR A 324 -28.21 -21.23 -12.88
N ARG A 325 -29.50 -21.41 -12.55
CA ARG A 325 -30.11 -22.75 -12.56
C ARG A 325 -30.18 -23.32 -13.97
N GLU A 326 -30.40 -22.47 -14.95
CA GLU A 326 -30.43 -22.82 -16.36
C GLU A 326 -29.07 -23.34 -16.84
N ASP A 327 -27.99 -22.64 -16.50
CA ASP A 327 -26.61 -23.06 -16.83
C ASP A 327 -26.25 -24.39 -16.16
N CYS A 328 -26.62 -24.54 -14.87
CA CYS A 328 -26.40 -25.77 -14.13
C CYS A 328 -27.21 -26.94 -14.72
N ALA A 329 -28.46 -26.70 -15.12
CA ALA A 329 -29.32 -27.69 -15.74
C ALA A 329 -28.78 -28.21 -17.08
N ALA A 330 -28.13 -27.34 -17.85
CA ALA A 330 -27.51 -27.66 -19.12
C ALA A 330 -26.12 -28.32 -19.00
N CYS A 331 -25.57 -28.44 -17.79
CA CYS A 331 -24.26 -29.02 -17.56
C CYS A 331 -24.29 -30.55 -17.73
N ASP A 332 -23.35 -31.10 -18.51
CA ASP A 332 -23.22 -32.56 -18.72
C ASP A 332 -22.98 -33.34 -17.42
N PHE A 333 -22.54 -32.66 -16.36
CA PHE A 333 -22.28 -33.23 -15.03
C PHE A 333 -23.46 -33.09 -14.06
N ASN A 334 -24.59 -32.52 -14.50
CA ASN A 334 -25.80 -32.40 -13.71
C ASN A 334 -26.67 -33.67 -13.86
N ALA A 335 -26.17 -34.78 -13.30
CA ALA A 335 -26.85 -36.08 -13.27
C ALA A 335 -27.66 -36.28 -11.98
#